data_AF-A0A8H6I8M5-F1
#
_entry.id   AF-A0A8H6I8M5-F1
#
_cell.length_a   1.000
_cell.length_b   1.000
_cell.length_c   1.000
_cell.angle_alpha   90.00
_cell.angle_beta   90.00
_cell.angle_gamma   90.00
#
_symmetry.space_group_name_H-M   'P 1'
#
loop_
_entity.id
_entity.type
_entity.pdbx_description
1 polymer ?
#
loop_
_entity_poly.entity_id
_entity_poly.type
_entity_poly.pdbx_seq_one_letter_code
_entity_poly.pdbx_strand_id
1 'polypeptide(L)'
;MSVKPRFETVKSFADVPMTNSVETQSFLEASDGLAELFGLFSSVVFGFIQLELRINIHGVRKRYEARKDKSGTLEALVASEFQEEGPPRRATRCLIRLTRGLSLTCKALQDMRSDSSAQPRVCFKRSYDEVLRPHHSFFIRSIVSVAIRAAPHRRDFFERLAEGASTEKLDKELAKWLAGLDVIVRQITEFLEKGGYGRV
;
A
#
# COMPACT_ATOMS: atom_id res chain seq x y z
N MET A 1 -22.22 -5.27 -21.96
CA MET A 1 -22.17 -4.90 -20.54
C MET A 1 -20.85 -4.17 -20.32
N SER A 2 -20.85 -2.95 -19.77
CA SER A 2 -19.60 -2.25 -19.46
C SER A 2 -18.86 -3.00 -18.35
N VAL A 3 -17.56 -3.24 -18.53
CA VAL A 3 -16.72 -3.85 -17.49
C VAL A 3 -16.63 -2.84 -16.34
N LYS A 4 -16.87 -3.30 -15.10
CA LYS A 4 -16.74 -2.43 -13.93
C LYS A 4 -15.26 -2.04 -13.75
N PRO A 5 -14.94 -0.77 -13.43
CA PRO A 5 -13.59 -0.34 -13.07
C PRO A 5 -13.02 -1.18 -11.92
N ARG A 6 -11.70 -1.42 -11.93
CA ARG A 6 -11.06 -2.23 -10.89
C ARG A 6 -11.24 -1.67 -9.49
N PHE A 7 -11.30 -0.35 -9.30
CA PHE A 7 -11.53 0.24 -7.98
C PHE A 7 -12.91 -0.12 -7.38
N GLU A 8 -13.84 -0.65 -8.18
CA GLU A 8 -15.13 -1.17 -7.71
C GLU A 8 -15.13 -2.69 -7.48
N THR A 9 -14.16 -3.41 -8.03
CA THR A 9 -14.11 -4.87 -7.95
C THR A 9 -13.13 -5.37 -6.90
N VAL A 10 -12.09 -4.58 -6.59
CA VAL A 10 -11.13 -4.91 -5.55
C VAL A 10 -11.68 -4.51 -4.18
N LYS A 11 -11.32 -5.25 -3.12
CA LYS A 11 -11.68 -4.88 -1.75
C LYS A 11 -11.08 -3.52 -1.40
N SER A 12 -11.92 -2.60 -0.92
CA SER A 12 -11.46 -1.30 -0.42
C SER A 12 -10.83 -1.44 0.95
N PHE A 13 -9.79 -0.65 1.24
CA PHE A 13 -9.25 -0.54 2.60
C PHE A 13 -10.28 0.02 3.59
N ALA A 14 -11.28 0.75 3.12
CA ALA A 14 -12.38 1.23 3.95
C ALA A 14 -13.32 0.12 4.44
N ASP A 15 -13.28 -1.05 3.80
CA ASP A 15 -14.13 -2.20 4.14
C ASP A 15 -13.33 -3.28 4.90
N VAL A 16 -12.10 -2.97 5.34
CA VAL A 16 -11.28 -3.86 6.19
C VAL A 16 -11.74 -3.72 7.64
N PRO A 17 -12.16 -4.82 8.31
CA PRO A 17 -12.60 -4.77 9.71
C PRO A 17 -11.47 -4.32 10.66
N MET A 18 -11.78 -3.37 11.54
CA MET A 18 -10.86 -2.81 12.53
C MET A 18 -11.53 -2.55 13.88
N THR A 19 -11.65 -3.58 14.72
CA THR A 19 -12.03 -3.41 16.14
C THR A 19 -10.77 -3.44 17.01
N ASN A 20 -10.06 -2.31 17.09
CA ASN A 20 -8.75 -2.12 17.75
C ASN A 20 -7.55 -2.86 17.14
N SER A 21 -7.77 -3.68 16.12
CA SER A 21 -6.73 -4.41 15.40
C SER A 21 -7.17 -4.67 13.96
N VAL A 22 -6.23 -4.81 13.04
CA VAL A 22 -6.52 -4.95 11.60
C VAL A 22 -6.69 -6.42 11.23
N GLU A 23 -7.86 -6.80 10.71
CA GLU A 23 -8.13 -8.17 10.26
C GLU A 23 -7.23 -8.55 9.07
N THR A 24 -6.43 -9.60 9.24
CA THR A 24 -5.31 -9.94 8.34
C THR A 24 -5.78 -10.32 6.93
N GLN A 25 -6.82 -11.15 6.81
CA GLN A 25 -7.28 -11.66 5.52
C GLN A 25 -7.83 -10.53 4.65
N SER A 26 -8.69 -9.67 5.20
CA SER A 26 -9.26 -8.51 4.50
C SER A 26 -8.20 -7.49 4.14
N PHE A 27 -7.21 -7.26 5.01
CA PHE A 27 -6.08 -6.40 4.67
C PHE A 27 -5.26 -6.95 3.50
N LEU A 28 -5.00 -8.26 3.48
CA LEU A 28 -4.25 -8.91 2.41
C LEU A 28 -5.00 -8.86 1.08
N GLU A 29 -6.33 -9.05 1.10
CA GLU A 29 -7.19 -8.94 -0.09
C GLU A 29 -7.25 -7.50 -0.63
N ALA A 30 -7.40 -6.50 0.24
CA ALA A 30 -7.33 -5.09 -0.16
C ALA A 30 -5.95 -4.73 -0.74
N SER A 31 -4.88 -5.30 -0.17
CA SER A 31 -3.50 -5.09 -0.65
C SER A 31 -3.24 -5.74 -2.01
N ASP A 32 -3.79 -6.93 -2.27
CA ASP A 32 -3.76 -7.53 -3.62
C ASP A 32 -4.47 -6.62 -4.63
N GLY A 33 -5.63 -6.09 -4.25
CA GLY A 33 -6.38 -5.12 -5.04
C GLY A 33 -5.57 -3.89 -5.43
N LEU A 34 -4.83 -3.31 -4.49
CA LEU A 34 -3.91 -2.22 -4.79
C LEU A 34 -2.81 -2.64 -5.77
N ALA A 35 -2.21 -3.82 -5.58
CA ALA A 35 -1.20 -4.32 -6.49
C ALA A 35 -1.77 -4.50 -7.92
N GLU A 36 -3.03 -4.92 -8.06
CA GLU A 36 -3.72 -4.98 -9.35
C GLU A 36 -3.94 -3.60 -9.97
N LEU A 37 -4.35 -2.59 -9.18
CA LEU A 37 -4.49 -1.21 -9.64
C LEU A 37 -3.17 -0.64 -10.16
N PHE A 38 -2.04 -0.95 -9.51
CA PHE A 38 -0.72 -0.56 -10.03
C PHE A 38 -0.39 -1.20 -11.39
N GLY A 39 -1.04 -2.31 -11.75
CA GLY A 39 -0.92 -2.95 -13.06
C GLY A 39 -1.51 -2.13 -14.21
N LEU A 40 -2.32 -1.11 -13.93
CA LEU A 40 -2.84 -0.16 -14.92
C LEU A 40 -1.75 0.73 -15.54
N PHE A 41 -0.62 0.85 -14.84
CA PHE A 41 0.48 1.72 -15.24
C PHE A 41 1.56 0.88 -15.94
N SER A 42 1.61 0.99 -17.27
CA SER A 42 2.39 0.12 -18.16
C SER A 42 3.88 0.46 -18.29
N SER A 43 4.53 0.89 -17.20
CA SER A 43 5.99 1.14 -17.21
C SER A 43 6.76 0.07 -16.43
N VAL A 44 7.98 -0.22 -16.88
CA VAL A 44 8.92 -1.13 -16.19
C VAL A 44 9.06 -0.78 -14.70
N VAL A 45 9.01 0.52 -14.42
CA VAL A 45 9.03 1.11 -13.10
C VAL A 45 7.83 0.70 -12.23
N PHE A 46 6.61 0.82 -12.76
CA PHE A 46 5.41 0.44 -12.01
C PHE A 46 5.33 -1.08 -11.85
N GLY A 47 5.87 -1.84 -12.82
CA GLY A 47 6.08 -3.28 -12.70
C GLY A 47 7.00 -3.64 -11.51
N PHE A 48 8.08 -2.90 -11.29
CA PHE A 48 8.95 -3.09 -10.12
C PHE A 48 8.22 -2.80 -8.80
N ILE A 49 7.46 -1.71 -8.73
CA ILE A 49 6.67 -1.37 -7.53
C ILE A 49 5.61 -2.44 -7.24
N GLN A 50 4.90 -2.90 -8.27
CA GLN A 50 3.93 -3.97 -8.17
C GLN A 50 4.57 -5.27 -7.66
N LEU A 51 5.77 -5.62 -8.16
CA LEU A 51 6.52 -6.78 -7.69
C LEU A 51 6.86 -6.68 -6.21
N GLU A 52 7.38 -5.53 -5.76
CA GLU A 52 7.70 -5.31 -4.34
C GLU A 52 6.46 -5.42 -3.44
N LEU A 53 5.31 -4.87 -3.85
CA LEU A 53 4.05 -5.04 -3.14
C LEU A 53 3.70 -6.53 -3.02
N ARG A 54 3.69 -7.26 -4.14
CA ARG A 54 3.36 -8.71 -4.17
C ARG A 54 4.29 -9.55 -3.31
N ILE A 55 5.60 -9.28 -3.31
CA ILE A 55 6.58 -9.99 -2.48
C ILE A 55 6.27 -9.80 -1.00
N ASN A 56 5.97 -8.56 -0.58
CA ASN A 56 5.68 -8.26 0.82
C ASN A 56 4.32 -8.82 1.26
N ILE A 57 3.29 -8.68 0.42
CA ILE A 57 1.97 -9.28 0.64
C ILE A 57 2.11 -10.81 0.80
N HIS A 58 2.85 -11.47 -0.09
CA HIS A 58 3.10 -12.90 -0.01
C HIS A 58 3.81 -13.29 1.29
N GLY A 59 4.78 -12.49 1.75
CA GLY A 59 5.48 -12.74 3.01
C GLY A 59 4.55 -12.72 4.23
N VAL A 60 3.64 -11.76 4.29
CA VAL A 60 2.62 -11.67 5.35
C VAL A 60 1.62 -12.83 5.23
N ARG A 61 1.12 -13.08 4.02
CA ARG A 61 0.18 -14.18 3.73
C ARG A 61 0.74 -15.55 4.10
N LYS A 62 2.01 -15.81 3.80
CA LYS A 62 2.65 -17.10 4.13
C LYS A 62 2.61 -17.36 5.63
N ARG A 63 2.80 -16.34 6.46
CA ARG A 63 2.69 -16.45 7.92
C ARG A 63 1.24 -16.64 8.37
N TYR A 64 0.32 -15.84 7.82
CA TYR A 64 -1.11 -15.98 8.10
C TYR A 64 -1.59 -17.42 7.86
N GLU A 65 -1.29 -17.99 6.69
CA GLU A 65 -1.71 -19.35 6.34
C GLU A 65 -1.04 -20.40 7.22
N ALA A 66 0.25 -20.22 7.56
CA ALA A 66 0.96 -21.17 8.40
C ALA A 66 0.47 -21.17 9.87
N ARG A 67 -0.08 -20.05 10.36
CA ARG A 67 -0.45 -19.84 11.77
C ARG A 67 -1.75 -19.04 11.91
N LYS A 68 -2.82 -19.52 11.27
CA LYS A 68 -4.15 -18.85 11.28
C LYS A 68 -4.67 -18.59 12.69
N ASP A 69 -4.44 -19.54 13.60
CA ASP A 69 -4.81 -19.48 15.01
C ASP A 69 -4.22 -18.27 15.75
N LYS A 70 -3.06 -17.76 15.32
CA LYS A 70 -2.36 -16.62 15.95
C LYS A 70 -2.21 -15.42 15.03
N SER A 71 -2.85 -15.43 13.86
CA SER A 71 -2.64 -14.41 12.83
C SER A 71 -3.95 -13.78 12.35
N GLY A 72 -5.04 -13.89 13.12
CA GLY A 72 -6.33 -13.29 12.76
C GLY A 72 -6.28 -11.77 12.60
N THR A 73 -5.35 -11.10 13.29
CA THR A 73 -5.03 -9.69 13.07
C THR A 73 -3.56 -9.48 12.77
N LEU A 74 -3.20 -8.38 12.12
CA LEU A 74 -1.81 -8.05 11.80
C LEU A 74 -0.97 -7.89 13.08
N GLU A 75 -1.55 -7.29 14.12
CA GLU A 75 -0.92 -7.12 15.43
C GLU A 75 -0.64 -8.49 16.10
N ALA A 76 -1.62 -9.40 16.10
CA ALA A 76 -1.44 -10.75 16.63
C ALA A 76 -0.43 -11.56 15.81
N LEU A 77 -0.44 -11.40 14.49
CA LEU A 77 0.52 -12.03 13.58
C LEU A 77 1.95 -11.62 13.94
N VAL A 78 2.21 -10.32 14.12
CA VAL A 78 3.53 -9.80 14.51
C VAL A 78 3.90 -10.25 15.91
N ALA A 79 3.02 -10.05 16.89
CA ALA A 79 3.28 -10.42 18.28
C ALA A 79 3.62 -11.92 18.41
N SER A 80 2.84 -12.79 17.75
CA SER A 80 3.09 -14.22 17.75
C SER A 80 4.37 -14.62 17.01
N GLU A 81 4.69 -13.95 15.91
CA GLU A 81 5.98 -14.19 15.23
C GLU A 81 7.14 -13.86 16.17
N PHE A 82 7.01 -12.87 17.06
CA PHE A 82 8.05 -12.49 18.03
C PHE A 82 8.19 -13.43 19.23
N GLN A 83 7.13 -14.13 19.62
CA GLN A 83 7.16 -15.10 20.72
C GLN A 83 7.76 -16.46 20.33
N GLU A 84 7.95 -16.69 19.04
CA GLU A 84 8.46 -17.97 18.55
C GLU A 84 9.98 -17.97 18.43
N GLU A 85 10.59 -19.08 18.83
CA GLU A 85 11.98 -19.38 18.51
C GLU A 85 12.09 -19.77 17.03
N GLY A 86 13.08 -19.25 16.31
CA GLY A 86 13.33 -19.64 14.94
C GLY A 86 13.78 -18.52 13.99
N PRO A 87 13.67 -18.74 12.66
CA PRO A 87 14.28 -17.92 11.62
C PRO A 87 13.79 -16.46 11.63
N PRO A 88 14.52 -15.55 10.94
CA PRO A 88 14.31 -14.11 11.05
C PRO A 88 12.87 -13.71 10.71
N ARG A 89 12.29 -12.87 11.57
CA ARG A 89 10.95 -12.22 11.55
C ARG A 89 10.54 -11.72 10.16
N ARG A 90 10.24 -12.64 9.24
CA ARG A 90 10.12 -12.38 7.81
C ARG A 90 8.78 -11.72 7.55
N ALA A 91 7.72 -12.19 8.21
CA ALA A 91 6.40 -11.62 8.05
C ALA A 91 6.37 -10.19 8.56
N THR A 92 6.95 -9.92 9.73
CA THR A 92 7.07 -8.56 10.28
C THR A 92 7.88 -7.65 9.35
N ARG A 93 9.03 -8.10 8.82
CA ARG A 93 9.81 -7.31 7.85
C ARG A 93 9.03 -7.02 6.57
N CYS A 94 8.27 -8.00 6.07
CA CYS A 94 7.39 -7.81 4.93
C CYS A 94 6.26 -6.84 5.25
N LEU A 95 5.66 -6.92 6.42
CA LEU A 95 4.62 -5.99 6.86
C LEU A 95 5.14 -4.55 6.98
N ILE A 96 6.33 -4.35 7.55
CA ILE A 96 6.97 -3.03 7.62
C ILE A 96 7.15 -2.45 6.21
N ARG A 97 7.71 -3.23 5.28
CA ARG A 97 7.94 -2.78 3.89
C ARG A 97 6.63 -2.51 3.15
N LEU A 98 5.62 -3.35 3.36
CA LEU A 98 4.29 -3.15 2.81
C LEU A 98 3.66 -1.86 3.35
N THR A 99 3.69 -1.66 4.67
CA THR A 99 3.14 -0.46 5.34
C THR A 99 3.80 0.82 4.82
N ARG A 100 5.10 0.79 4.55
CA ARG A 100 5.80 1.91 3.89
C ARG A 100 5.29 2.17 2.47
N GLY A 101 5.15 1.13 1.65
CA GLY A 101 4.62 1.27 0.29
C GLY A 101 3.18 1.80 0.27
N LEU A 102 2.37 1.33 1.23
CA LEU A 102 1.01 1.80 1.47
C LEU A 102 0.97 3.27 1.92
N SER A 103 1.82 3.66 2.87
CA SER A 103 1.94 5.04 3.35
C SER A 103 2.36 5.99 2.22
N LEU A 104 3.35 5.58 1.41
CA LEU A 104 3.76 6.34 0.24
C LEU A 104 2.59 6.56 -0.73
N THR A 105 1.86 5.49 -1.04
CA THR A 105 0.74 5.56 -1.98
C THR A 105 -0.39 6.44 -1.43
N CYS A 106 -0.74 6.27 -0.15
CA CYS A 106 -1.76 7.06 0.53
C CYS A 106 -1.43 8.55 0.48
N LYS A 107 -0.23 8.94 0.92
CA LYS A 107 0.21 10.33 0.94
C LYS A 107 0.29 10.96 -0.44
N ALA A 108 0.84 10.24 -1.42
CA ALA A 108 0.94 10.76 -2.79
C ALA A 108 -0.45 11.03 -3.40
N LEU A 109 -1.43 10.14 -3.17
CA LEU A 109 -2.79 10.29 -3.67
C LEU A 109 -3.57 11.36 -2.90
N GLN A 110 -3.37 11.48 -1.58
CA GLN A 110 -3.92 12.58 -0.79
C GLN A 110 -3.39 13.94 -1.28
N ASP A 111 -2.08 14.08 -1.53
CA ASP A 111 -1.46 15.30 -2.06
C ASP A 111 -2.04 15.65 -3.45
N MET A 112 -2.20 14.66 -4.33
CA MET A 112 -2.86 14.86 -5.62
C MET A 112 -4.31 15.33 -5.49
N ARG A 113 -5.04 14.93 -4.45
CA ARG A 113 -6.42 15.37 -4.22
C ARG A 113 -6.49 16.77 -3.60
N SER A 114 -5.58 17.10 -2.68
CA SER A 114 -5.53 18.43 -2.07
C SER A 114 -5.04 19.52 -3.02
N ASP A 115 -4.17 19.17 -3.98
CA ASP A 115 -3.65 20.08 -4.99
C ASP A 115 -3.99 19.56 -6.40
N SER A 116 -5.05 20.10 -6.99
CA SER A 116 -5.50 19.75 -8.33
C SER A 116 -4.51 20.15 -9.43
N SER A 117 -3.57 21.06 -9.15
CA SER A 117 -2.52 21.49 -10.05
C SER A 117 -1.28 20.60 -10.00
N ALA A 118 -1.09 19.86 -8.90
CA ALA A 118 0.08 19.01 -8.71
C ALA A 118 0.07 17.80 -9.65
N GLN A 119 1.23 17.57 -10.29
CA GLN A 119 1.47 16.41 -11.14
C GLN A 119 1.81 15.17 -10.29
N PRO A 120 1.47 13.94 -10.74
CA PRO A 120 1.77 12.72 -9.99
C PRO A 120 3.23 12.60 -9.59
N ARG A 121 4.17 12.92 -10.49
CA ARG A 121 5.62 12.92 -10.20
C ARG A 121 5.99 13.79 -8.99
N VAL A 122 5.32 14.92 -8.78
CA VAL A 122 5.62 15.83 -7.67
C VAL A 122 5.14 15.22 -6.36
N CYS A 123 3.90 14.73 -6.35
CA CYS A 123 3.26 14.12 -5.19
C CYS A 123 4.00 12.84 -4.75
N PHE A 124 4.30 11.95 -5.70
CA PHE A 124 5.10 10.75 -5.44
C PHE A 124 6.51 11.09 -4.97
N LYS A 125 7.13 12.16 -5.48
CA LYS A 125 8.46 12.59 -4.99
C LYS A 125 8.40 13.03 -3.54
N ARG A 126 7.48 13.92 -3.18
CA ARG A 126 7.32 14.42 -1.81
C ARG A 126 7.11 13.26 -0.84
N SER A 127 6.17 12.37 -1.18
CA SER A 127 5.86 11.20 -0.38
C SER A 127 7.03 10.21 -0.29
N TYR A 128 7.76 9.98 -1.38
CA TYR A 128 8.95 9.14 -1.39
C TYR A 128 10.05 9.67 -0.47
N ASP A 129 10.34 10.97 -0.55
CA ASP A 129 11.38 11.62 0.23
C ASP A 129 11.12 11.51 1.74
N GLU A 130 9.85 11.53 2.12
CA GLU A 130 9.40 11.39 3.51
C GLU A 130 9.41 9.92 3.98
N VAL A 131 8.85 9.01 3.19
CA VAL A 131 8.53 7.64 3.65
C VAL A 131 9.64 6.63 3.34
N LEU A 132 10.01 6.48 2.06
CA LEU A 132 10.89 5.36 1.63
C LEU A 132 12.35 5.75 1.50
N ARG A 133 12.65 7.01 1.16
CA ARG A 133 14.02 7.49 0.95
C ARG A 133 14.96 7.21 2.13
N PRO A 134 14.55 7.39 3.42
CA PRO A 134 15.40 7.07 4.57
C PRO A 134 15.85 5.60 4.63
N HIS A 135 15.07 4.69 4.04
CA HIS A 135 15.28 3.25 4.11
C HIS A 135 15.94 2.63 2.88
N HIS A 136 16.09 3.40 1.80
CA HIS A 136 16.67 2.92 0.55
C HIS A 136 18.17 3.24 0.45
N SER A 137 18.96 2.29 -0.06
CA SER A 137 20.36 2.54 -0.43
C SER A 137 20.46 3.53 -1.59
N PHE A 138 21.64 4.10 -1.81
CA PHE A 138 21.87 5.03 -2.92
C PHE A 138 21.43 4.45 -4.28
N PHE A 139 21.76 3.18 -4.54
CA PHE A 139 21.37 2.50 -5.76
C PHE A 139 19.84 2.43 -5.94
N ILE A 140 19.10 2.03 -4.88
CA ILE A 140 17.65 1.96 -4.93
C ILE A 140 17.03 3.37 -5.07
N ARG A 141 17.59 4.39 -4.39
CA ARG A 141 17.16 5.79 -4.55
C ARG A 141 17.24 6.26 -6.01
N SER A 142 18.30 5.88 -6.73
CA SER A 142 18.47 6.22 -8.15
C SER A 142 17.39 5.58 -9.03
N ILE A 143 17.09 4.29 -8.82
CA ILE A 143 16.01 3.60 -9.55
C ILE A 143 14.66 4.28 -9.27
N VAL A 144 14.37 4.61 -8.01
CA VAL A 144 13.10 5.27 -7.65
C VAL A 144 13.02 6.70 -8.20
N SER A 145 14.13 7.42 -8.31
CA SER A 145 14.14 8.74 -8.96
C SER A 145 13.74 8.67 -10.44
N VAL A 146 14.27 7.68 -11.17
CA VAL A 146 13.85 7.41 -12.56
C VAL A 146 12.38 7.03 -12.61
N ALA A 147 11.94 6.20 -11.65
CA ALA A 147 10.54 5.79 -11.55
C ALA A 147 9.57 6.95 -11.42
N ILE A 148 9.83 7.86 -10.49
CA ILE A 148 9.00 9.03 -10.23
C ILE A 148 8.95 9.95 -11.45
N ARG A 149 10.06 10.10 -12.18
CA ARG A 149 10.10 10.89 -13.42
C ARG A 149 9.27 10.27 -14.54
N ALA A 150 9.13 8.94 -14.55
CA ALA A 150 8.31 8.19 -15.50
C ALA A 150 6.83 8.12 -15.11
N ALA A 151 6.41 8.76 -14.01
CA ALA A 151 5.00 8.83 -13.65
C ALA A 151 4.21 9.55 -14.76
N PRO A 152 3.02 9.04 -15.15
CA PRO A 152 2.21 9.63 -16.21
C PRO A 152 1.75 11.05 -15.85
N HIS A 153 1.31 11.79 -16.86
CA HIS A 153 0.61 13.05 -16.64
C HIS A 153 -0.65 12.82 -15.81
N ARG A 154 -1.02 13.83 -15.01
CA ARG A 154 -2.18 13.77 -14.12
C ARG A 154 -3.45 13.25 -14.80
N ARG A 155 -3.78 13.80 -15.96
CA ARG A 155 -4.96 13.40 -16.74
C ARG A 155 -4.92 11.90 -17.04
N ASP A 156 -3.84 11.44 -17.69
CA ASP A 156 -3.68 10.04 -18.08
C ASP A 156 -3.64 9.11 -16.86
N PHE A 157 -3.12 9.57 -15.72
CA PHE A 157 -3.13 8.82 -14.45
C PHE A 157 -4.57 8.52 -13.99
N PHE A 158 -5.40 9.57 -13.88
CA PHE A 158 -6.78 9.42 -13.41
C PHE A 158 -7.69 8.78 -14.45
N GLU A 159 -7.46 9.00 -15.75
CA GLU A 159 -8.19 8.29 -16.82
C GLU A 159 -7.96 6.78 -16.77
N ARG A 160 -6.70 6.35 -16.57
CA ARG A 160 -6.38 4.93 -16.39
C ARG A 160 -7.02 4.35 -15.14
N LEU A 161 -7.01 5.11 -14.04
CA LEU A 161 -7.62 4.67 -12.78
C LEU A 161 -9.15 4.60 -12.88
N ALA A 162 -9.78 5.51 -13.62
CA ALA A 162 -11.22 5.56 -13.81
C ALA A 162 -11.75 4.37 -14.63
N GLU A 163 -10.95 3.85 -15.56
CA GLU A 163 -11.37 2.80 -16.51
C GLU A 163 -12.74 3.08 -17.17
N GLY A 164 -12.99 4.35 -17.50
CA GLY A 164 -14.23 4.81 -18.12
C GLY A 164 -15.36 5.20 -17.15
N ALA A 165 -15.16 5.13 -15.84
CA ALA A 165 -16.08 5.75 -14.87
C ALA A 165 -15.97 7.27 -14.84
N SER A 166 -17.01 7.94 -14.31
CA SER A 166 -17.00 9.39 -14.15
C SER A 166 -15.98 9.84 -13.10
N THR A 167 -15.48 11.06 -13.26
CA THR A 167 -14.52 11.67 -12.32
C THR A 167 -15.11 11.80 -10.92
N GLU A 168 -16.39 12.13 -10.81
CA GLU A 168 -17.10 12.26 -9.52
C GLU A 168 -17.18 10.92 -8.79
N LYS A 169 -17.45 9.84 -9.53
CA LYS A 169 -17.49 8.49 -8.97
C LYS A 169 -16.11 8.06 -8.50
N LEU A 170 -15.09 8.28 -9.32
CA LEU A 170 -13.71 7.97 -8.95
C LEU A 170 -13.28 8.78 -7.71
N ASP A 171 -13.53 10.08 -7.66
CA ASP A 171 -13.11 10.90 -6.51
C ASP A 171 -13.80 10.47 -5.22
N LYS A 172 -15.11 10.15 -5.27
CA LYS A 172 -15.85 9.66 -4.10
C LYS A 172 -15.29 8.34 -3.57
N GLU A 173 -15.08 7.35 -4.44
CA GLU A 173 -14.56 6.04 -4.03
C GLU A 173 -13.10 6.14 -3.59
N LEU A 174 -12.28 6.95 -4.28
CA LEU A 174 -10.90 7.22 -3.89
C LEU A 174 -10.82 7.91 -2.52
N ALA A 175 -11.74 8.83 -2.21
CA ALA A 175 -11.81 9.48 -0.90
C ALA A 175 -12.07 8.46 0.21
N LYS A 176 -13.08 7.61 0.01
CA LYS A 176 -13.43 6.55 0.95
C LYS A 176 -12.24 5.61 1.14
N TRP A 177 -11.63 5.15 0.05
CA TRP A 177 -10.49 4.25 0.05
C TRP A 177 -9.27 4.83 0.78
N LEU A 178 -8.93 6.10 0.53
CA LEU A 178 -7.80 6.79 1.18
C LEU A 178 -8.03 6.99 2.67
N ALA A 179 -9.25 7.29 3.09
CA ALA A 179 -9.58 7.43 4.52
C ALA A 179 -9.38 6.11 5.27
N GLY A 180 -9.85 4.99 4.70
CA GLY A 180 -9.64 3.66 5.27
C GLY A 180 -8.15 3.28 5.32
N LEU A 181 -7.43 3.52 4.22
CA LEU A 181 -6.00 3.22 4.16
C LEU A 181 -5.19 4.04 5.16
N ASP A 182 -5.48 5.34 5.33
CA ASP A 182 -4.78 6.21 6.28
C ASP A 182 -4.92 5.69 7.71
N VAL A 183 -6.14 5.29 8.12
CA VAL A 183 -6.41 4.72 9.43
C VAL A 183 -5.60 3.44 9.65
N ILE A 184 -5.61 2.50 8.69
CA ILE A 184 -4.85 1.25 8.77
C ILE A 184 -3.35 1.53 8.88
N VAL A 185 -2.80 2.38 8.00
CA VAL A 185 -1.37 2.69 7.97
C VAL A 185 -0.94 3.32 9.30
N ARG A 186 -1.72 4.25 9.86
CA ARG A 186 -1.42 4.87 11.15
C ARG A 186 -1.45 3.87 12.29
N GLN A 187 -2.48 3.03 12.36
CA GLN A 187 -2.62 1.99 13.38
C GLN A 187 -1.42 1.03 13.36
N ILE A 188 -1.07 0.49 12.19
CA ILE A 188 0.03 -0.48 12.06
C ILE A 188 1.39 0.18 12.30
N THR A 189 1.58 1.42 11.85
CA THR A 189 2.80 2.19 12.13
C THR A 189 2.97 2.38 13.64
N GLU A 190 1.94 2.87 14.31
CA GLU A 190 1.95 3.11 15.76
C GLU A 190 2.22 1.82 16.54
N PHE A 191 1.57 0.72 16.17
CA PHE A 191 1.79 -0.59 16.78
C PHE A 191 3.23 -1.09 16.59
N LEU A 192 3.75 -1.04 15.36
CA LEU A 192 5.10 -1.52 15.04
C LEU A 192 6.17 -0.72 15.79
N GLU A 193 6.01 0.60 15.87
CA GLU A 193 6.98 1.48 16.51
C GLU A 193 6.90 1.42 18.03
N LYS A 194 5.71 1.55 18.62
CA LYS A 194 5.54 1.48 20.08
C LYS A 194 5.86 0.09 20.64
N GLY A 195 5.60 -0.96 19.85
CA GLY A 195 5.94 -2.34 20.21
C GLY A 195 7.41 -2.71 20.01
N GLY A 196 8.23 -1.81 19.45
CA GLY A 196 9.64 -2.09 19.17
C GLY A 196 9.88 -3.13 18.07
N TYR A 197 8.88 -3.40 17.22
CA TYR A 197 8.94 -4.41 16.15
C TYR A 197 9.67 -3.89 14.90
N GLY A 198 9.74 -2.58 14.72
CA GLY A 198 10.48 -1.91 13.68
C GLY A 198 9.92 -0.54 13.34
N ARG A 199 10.68 0.25 12.60
CA ARG A 199 10.24 1.57 12.11
C ARG A 199 9.53 1.43 10.77
N VAL A 200 8.49 2.23 10.56
CA VAL A 200 7.85 2.40 9.24
C VAL A 200 8.38 3.66 8.61
#